data_AF-A0A6M6CFD0-F1
#
_entry.id   AF-A0A6M6CFD0-F1
#
_cell.length_a   1.000
_cell.length_b   1.000
_cell.length_c   1.000
_cell.angle_alpha   90.00
_cell.angle_beta   90.00
_cell.angle_gamma   90.00
#
_symmetry.space_group_name_H-M   'P 1'
#
loop_
_entity.id
_entity.type
_entity.pdbx_description
1 polymer ?
#
loop_
_entity_poly.entity_id
_entity_poly.type
_entity_poly.pdbx_seq_one_letter_code
_entity_poly.pdbx_strand_id
1 'polypeptide(L)'
;MMPSLIPTLNKGFEELYSGLTDAFMAVKVRDLLFDGIYLNCVGNQSSLGLICAQIKADLPPTMRLAENGNGFYFSMFSHLNT
;
A
#
# COMPACT_ATOMS: atom_id res chain seq x y z
N MET A 1 -5.06 2.06 -19.53
CA MET A 1 -5.83 2.21 -18.27
C MET A 1 -7.31 2.23 -18.61
N MET A 2 -8.15 1.48 -17.90
CA MET A 2 -9.62 1.48 -18.09
C MET A 2 -10.24 2.45 -17.07
N PRO A 3 -10.66 3.67 -17.47
CA PRO A 3 -11.14 4.69 -16.53
C PRO A 3 -12.40 4.26 -15.77
N SER A 4 -13.16 3.32 -16.32
CA SER A 4 -14.34 2.71 -15.70
C SER A 4 -14.05 1.95 -14.41
N LEU A 5 -12.80 1.55 -14.16
CA LEU A 5 -12.41 0.86 -12.92
C LEU A 5 -12.13 1.81 -11.75
N ILE A 6 -11.99 3.12 -12.00
CA ILE A 6 -11.65 4.10 -10.96
C ILE A 6 -12.60 4.03 -9.74
N PRO A 7 -13.94 3.97 -9.89
CA PRO A 7 -14.84 3.89 -8.73
C PRO A 7 -14.65 2.61 -7.91
N THR A 8 -14.31 1.50 -8.58
CA THR A 8 -14.05 0.20 -7.93
C THR A 8 -12.72 0.21 -7.18
N LEU A 9 -11.68 0.82 -7.77
CA LEU A 9 -10.38 0.98 -7.13
C LEU A 9 -10.47 1.88 -5.89
N ASN A 10 -11.27 2.96 -5.93
CA ASN A 10 -11.47 3.84 -4.77
C ASN A 10 -11.95 3.07 -3.54
N LYS A 11 -12.90 2.14 -3.71
CA LYS A 11 -13.35 1.29 -2.60
C LYS A 11 -12.22 0.40 -2.05
N GLY A 12 -11.37 -0.11 -2.95
CA GLY A 12 -10.22 -0.94 -2.56
C GLY A 12 -9.18 -0.15 -1.77
N PHE A 13 -8.98 1.13 -2.10
CA PHE A 13 -8.11 2.02 -1.34
C PHE A 13 -8.61 2.28 0.08
N GLU A 14 -9.93 2.27 0.33
CA GLU A 14 -10.48 2.40 1.70
C GLU A 14 -10.08 1.23 2.60
N GLU A 15 -9.97 0.01 2.06
CA GLU A 15 -9.52 -1.18 2.82
C GLU A 15 -7.99 -1.31 2.87
N LEU A 16 -7.28 -0.75 1.90
CA LEU A 16 -5.81 -0.79 1.81
C LEU A 16 -5.16 -0.17 3.04
N TYR A 17 -5.74 0.91 3.55
CA TYR A 17 -5.31 1.58 4.77
C TYR A 17 -6.21 1.14 5.91
N SER A 18 -5.71 0.33 6.85
CA SER A 18 -6.51 -0.28 7.93
C SER A 18 -7.08 0.73 8.94
N GLY A 19 -8.12 1.47 8.53
CA GLY A 19 -8.78 2.49 9.35
C GLY A 19 -8.05 3.83 9.42
N LEU A 20 -7.09 4.09 8.53
CA LEU A 20 -6.40 5.38 8.44
C LEU A 20 -7.14 6.30 7.46
N THR A 21 -7.90 7.25 7.99
CA THR A 21 -8.47 8.37 7.21
C THR A 21 -7.37 9.24 6.60
N ASP A 22 -6.24 9.39 7.30
CA ASP A 22 -5.09 10.18 6.88
C ASP A 22 -3.77 9.39 7.03
N ALA A 23 -3.59 8.37 6.20
CA ALA A 23 -2.45 7.45 6.26
C ALA A 23 -1.08 8.12 6.24
N PHE A 24 -0.97 9.33 5.68
CA PHE A 24 0.29 10.08 5.62
C PHE A 24 0.40 11.20 6.67
N MET A 25 -0.70 11.61 7.32
CA MET A 25 -0.65 12.64 8.37
C MET A 25 -0.50 12.05 9.79
N ALA A 26 -1.05 10.86 10.03
CA ALA A 26 -1.06 10.23 11.35
C ALA A 26 0.19 9.35 11.64
N VAL A 27 1.00 9.09 10.63
CA VAL A 27 2.18 8.22 10.73
C VAL A 27 3.39 8.98 11.23
N LYS A 28 4.30 8.29 11.91
CA LYS A 28 5.56 8.89 12.33
C LYS A 28 6.38 9.22 11.08
N VAL A 29 7.04 10.38 11.10
CA VAL A 29 7.93 10.81 10.01
C VAL A 29 8.98 9.75 9.70
N ARG A 30 9.53 9.10 10.74
CA ARG A 30 10.50 8.00 10.57
C ARG A 30 9.93 6.83 9.76
N ASP A 31 8.67 6.47 9.99
CA ASP A 31 8.01 5.36 9.29
C ASP A 31 7.71 5.74 7.84
N LEU A 32 7.23 6.96 7.59
CA LEU A 32 6.99 7.47 6.23
C LEU A 32 8.28 7.54 5.40
N LEU A 33 9.37 8.00 6.02
CA LEU A 33 10.62 8.20 5.32
C LEU A 33 11.43 6.90 5.16
N PHE A 34 11.48 6.04 6.19
CA PHE A 34 12.45 4.93 6.24
C PHE A 34 11.85 3.57 6.62
N ASP A 35 11.14 3.45 7.75
CA ASP A 35 10.79 2.12 8.30
C ASP A 35 9.60 1.46 7.56
N GLY A 36 8.75 2.29 6.97
CA GLY A 36 7.62 1.92 6.13
C GLY A 36 6.27 1.95 6.83
N ILE A 37 5.25 2.38 6.08
CA ILE A 37 3.84 2.36 6.45
C ILE A 37 3.22 1.08 5.90
N TYR A 38 2.51 0.34 6.75
CA TYR A 38 1.87 -0.91 6.35
C TYR A 38 0.64 -0.66 5.46
N LEU A 39 0.62 -1.32 4.31
CA LEU A 39 -0.50 -1.41 3.37
C LEU A 39 -1.08 -2.82 3.46
N ASN A 40 -2.35 -2.92 3.85
CA ASN A 40 -3.01 -4.21 4.08
C ASN A 40 -3.58 -4.77 2.77
N CYS A 41 -3.23 -6.01 2.43
CA CYS A 41 -3.78 -6.71 1.27
C CYS A 41 -4.79 -7.81 1.64
N VAL A 42 -5.17 -7.91 2.91
CA VAL A 42 -6.19 -8.83 3.40
C VAL A 42 -7.48 -8.04 3.61
N GLY A 43 -8.46 -8.28 2.74
CA GLY A 43 -9.75 -7.62 2.76
C GLY A 43 -10.79 -8.39 1.95
N ASN A 44 -12.04 -7.93 2.01
CA ASN A 44 -13.18 -8.59 1.36
C ASN A 44 -13.44 -8.05 -0.05
N GLN A 45 -12.79 -6.95 -0.43
CA GLN A 45 -12.99 -6.35 -1.74
C GLN A 45 -12.07 -6.94 -2.81
N SER A 46 -12.68 -7.32 -3.94
CA SER A 46 -11.94 -7.76 -5.13
C SER A 46 -11.03 -6.68 -5.72
N SER A 47 -11.37 -5.41 -5.55
CA SER A 47 -10.55 -4.25 -5.93
C SER A 47 -9.24 -4.18 -5.16
N LEU A 48 -9.23 -4.56 -3.87
CA LEU A 48 -8.02 -4.62 -3.06
C LEU A 48 -7.04 -5.67 -3.63
N GLY A 49 -7.57 -6.85 -3.98
CA GLY A 49 -6.80 -7.90 -4.63
C GLY A 49 -6.14 -7.45 -5.94
N LEU A 50 -6.86 -6.68 -6.76
CA LEU A 50 -6.31 -6.10 -8.00
C LEU A 50 -5.19 -5.10 -7.73
N ILE A 51 -5.36 -4.20 -6.76
CA ILE A 51 -4.33 -3.22 -6.38
C ILE A 51 -3.06 -3.94 -5.90
N CYS A 52 -3.21 -4.89 -4.98
CA CYS A 52 -2.09 -5.64 -4.42
C CYS A 52 -1.40 -6.54 -5.46
N ALA A 53 -2.15 -7.12 -6.39
CA ALA A 53 -1.59 -7.88 -7.51
C ALA A 53 -0.75 -6.98 -8.43
N GLN A 54 -1.22 -5.77 -8.72
CA GLN A 54 -0.47 -4.81 -9.53
C GLN A 54 0.81 -4.34 -8.84
N ILE A 55 0.75 -4.03 -7.54
CA ILE A 55 1.94 -3.68 -6.75
C ILE A 55 2.94 -4.83 -6.75
N LYS A 56 2.49 -6.08 -6.62
CA LYS A 56 3.37 -7.25 -6.66
C LYS A 56 4.03 -7.45 -8.03
N ALA A 57 3.28 -7.19 -9.10
CA ALA A 57 3.76 -7.37 -10.48
C ALA A 57 4.79 -6.32 -10.88
N ASP A 58 4.63 -5.10 -10.39
CA ASP A 58 5.52 -3.96 -10.66
C ASP A 58 5.95 -3.34 -9.33
N LEU A 59 6.72 -4.10 -8.54
CA LEU A 59 7.10 -3.72 -7.18
C LEU A 59 8.02 -2.49 -7.20
N PRO A 60 7.54 -1.31 -6.75
CA PRO A 60 8.37 -0.11 -6.76
C PRO A 60 9.49 -0.23 -5.71
N PRO A 61 10.65 0.43 -5.92
CA PRO A 61 11.73 0.41 -4.94
C PRO A 61 11.34 1.03 -3.58
N THR A 62 10.30 1.88 -3.57
CA THR A 62 9.72 2.46 -2.35
C THR A 62 8.83 1.50 -1.56
N MET A 63 8.64 0.26 -2.04
CA MET A 63 7.82 -0.76 -1.39
C MET A 63 8.60 -2.04 -1.11
N ARG A 64 8.31 -2.65 0.04
CA ARG A 64 8.80 -3.98 0.41
C ARG A 64 7.63 -4.88 0.77
N LEU A 65 7.74 -6.18 0.48
CA LEU A 65 6.76 -7.15 0.99
C LEU A 65 6.83 -7.21 2.51
N ALA A 66 5.67 -7.35 3.15
CA ALA A 66 5.60 -7.74 4.54
C ALA A 66 6.03 -9.20 4.70
N GLU A 67 6.71 -9.53 5.80
CA GLU A 67 7.27 -10.88 6.06
C GLU A 67 6.19 -11.97 6.04
N ASN A 68 4.97 -11.61 6.43
CA ASN A 68 3.81 -12.50 6.46
C ASN A 68 3.11 -12.65 5.09
N GLY A 69 3.54 -11.93 4.05
CA GLY A 69 2.93 -11.94 2.72
C GLY A 69 1.53 -11.31 2.64
N ASN A 70 1.04 -10.73 3.73
CA ASN A 70 -0.32 -10.19 3.85
C ASN A 70 -0.44 -8.72 3.44
N GLY A 71 0.64 -8.13 2.94
CA GLY A 71 0.68 -6.72 2.61
C GLY A 71 2.07 -6.24 2.18
N PHE A 72 2.20 -4.92 2.14
CA PHE A 72 3.42 -4.23 1.76
C PHE A 72 3.75 -3.17 2.80
N TYR A 73 5.01 -2.75 2.85
CA TYR A 73 5.40 -1.54 3.54
C TYR A 73 5.86 -0.51 2.51
N PHE A 74 5.31 0.69 2.58
CA PHE A 74 5.69 1.82 1.75
C PHE A 74 6.55 2.82 2.54
N SER A 75 7.68 3.22 1.99
CA SER A 75 8.55 4.28 2.54
C SER A 75 9.22 5.06 1.41
N MET A 76 9.42 6.36 1.60
CA MET A 76 9.98 7.21 0.55
C MET A 76 11.45 6.91 0.25
N PHE A 77 12.25 6.61 1.27
CA PHE A 77 13.72 6.58 1.17
C PHE A 77 14.36 5.28 1.66
N SER A 78 13.58 4.22 1.94
CA SER A 78 14.16 2.93 2.38
C SER A 78 15.18 2.38 1.39
N HIS A 79 14.91 2.48 0.08
CA HIS A 79 15.82 2.06 -0.98
C HIS A 79 17.10 2.90 -1.13
N LEU A 80 17.21 4.04 -0.43
CA LEU A 80 18.41 4.87 -0.41
C LEU A 80 19.34 4.56 0.78
N ASN A 81 18.83 3.83 1.78
CA ASN A 81 19.56 3.44 2.97
C ASN A 81 20.00 1.96 2.86
N THR A 82 20.62 1.61 1.73
CA THR A 82 21.18 0.28 1.45
C THR A 82 22.63 0.17 1.87
#